data_AF-A0A977KSZ3-F1
#
_entry.id   AF-A0A977KSZ3-F1
#
_cell.length_a   1.000
_cell.length_b   1.000
_cell.length_c   1.000
_cell.angle_alpha   90.00
_cell.angle_beta   90.00
_cell.angle_gamma   90.00
#
_symmetry.space_group_name_H-M   'P 1'
#
loop_
_entity.id
_entity.type
_entity.pdbx_description
1 polymer ?
#
loop_
_entity_poly.entity_id
_entity_poly.type
_entity_poly.pdbx_seq_one_letter_code
_entity_poly.pdbx_strand_id
1 'polypeptide(L)'
;MVNWCELKIYRESDAQLLYHNSWITNHFLTPHIVLDVCRAGRTRWRTENENHNILKNRGYHLEHNFGHGKQHLASVLLTLNLLAFLLHTVLGLVDERYQRIRVQRGTRKGFFQDILSLTKYLFFESWHHLLESM
;
A
#
# COMPACT_ATOMS: atom_id res chain seq x y z
N MET A 1 28.68 11.64 -15.52
CA MET A 1 28.22 10.98 -16.76
C MET A 1 26.76 10.61 -16.57
N VAL A 2 25.89 10.93 -17.52
CA VAL A 2 24.44 10.67 -17.43
C VAL A 2 24.08 9.66 -18.51
N ASN A 3 23.50 8.53 -18.11
CA ASN A 3 23.01 7.48 -19.01
C ASN A 3 21.47 7.47 -19.02
N TRP A 4 20.88 6.83 -20.02
CA TRP A 4 19.44 6.67 -20.10
C TRP A 4 19.05 5.30 -20.70
N CYS A 5 17.87 4.81 -20.35
CA CYS A 5 17.29 3.59 -20.93
C CYS A 5 15.77 3.74 -21.09
N GLU A 6 15.18 2.91 -21.95
CA GLU A 6 13.76 2.93 -22.29
C GLU A 6 13.21 1.51 -22.30
N LEU A 7 11.96 1.35 -21.87
CA LEU A 7 11.21 0.11 -21.95
C LEU A 7 9.90 0.34 -22.71
N LYS A 8 9.72 -0.42 -23.79
CA LYS A 8 8.48 -0.52 -24.54
C LYS A 8 7.98 -1.96 -24.47
N ILE A 9 6.73 -2.15 -24.06
CA ILE A 9 6.07 -3.46 -24.04
C ILE A 9 4.91 -3.40 -25.03
N TYR A 10 4.88 -4.35 -25.94
CA TYR A 10 3.84 -4.48 -26.95
C TYR A 10 2.99 -5.70 -26.67
N ARG A 11 1.70 -5.63 -27.03
CA ARG A 11 0.82 -6.79 -27.04
C ARG A 11 1.20 -7.69 -28.20
N GLU A 12 1.34 -8.99 -27.94
CA GLU A 12 1.76 -9.96 -28.96
C GLU A 12 0.77 -10.08 -30.12
N SER A 13 -0.54 -9.88 -29.89
CA SER A 13 -1.57 -10.12 -30.89
C SER A 13 -1.65 -9.06 -32.00
N ASP A 14 -1.39 -7.79 -31.68
CA ASP A 14 -1.63 -6.65 -32.58
C ASP A 14 -0.47 -5.64 -32.58
N ALA A 15 0.63 -5.95 -31.89
CA ALA A 15 1.75 -5.05 -31.65
C ALA A 15 1.33 -3.69 -31.04
N GLN A 16 0.18 -3.61 -30.36
CA GLN A 16 -0.25 -2.41 -29.67
C GLN A 16 0.72 -2.11 -28.52
N LEU A 17 1.21 -0.87 -28.43
CA LEU A 17 2.04 -0.41 -27.32
C LEU A 17 1.22 -0.40 -26.02
N LEU A 18 1.54 -1.31 -25.10
CA LEU A 18 0.87 -1.44 -23.80
C LEU A 18 1.53 -0.60 -22.70
N TYR A 19 2.85 -0.43 -22.79
CA TYR A 19 3.62 0.30 -21.79
C TYR A 19 4.82 0.97 -22.44
N HIS A 20 5.09 2.20 -22.04
CA HIS A 20 6.24 2.95 -22.47
C HIS A 20 6.75 3.81 -21.31
N ASN A 21 8.04 3.70 -20.99
CA ASN A 21 8.69 4.59 -20.04
C ASN A 21 10.20 4.70 -20.32
N SER A 22 10.82 5.79 -19.86
CA SER A 22 12.25 6.03 -19.94
C SER A 22 12.80 6.50 -18.59
N TRP A 23 14.06 6.16 -18.32
CA TRP A 23 14.73 6.50 -17.07
C TRP A 23 16.12 7.07 -17.33
N ILE A 24 16.48 8.07 -16.52
CA ILE A 24 17.82 8.63 -16.45
C ILE A 24 18.56 8.01 -15.27
N THR A 25 19.83 7.64 -15.44
CA THR A 25 20.62 7.00 -14.40
C THR A 25 22.09 7.40 -14.45
N ASN A 26 22.74 7.38 -13.29
CA ASN A 26 24.19 7.47 -13.16
C ASN A 26 24.89 6.09 -13.19
N HIS A 27 24.12 4.99 -13.20
CA HIS A 27 24.68 3.65 -13.37
C HIS A 27 25.25 3.46 -14.78
N PHE A 28 26.36 2.75 -14.89
CA PHE A 28 26.88 2.33 -16.18
C PHE A 28 25.96 1.26 -16.79
N LEU A 29 25.54 1.46 -18.04
CA LEU A 29 24.59 0.57 -18.69
C LEU A 29 25.30 -0.47 -19.54
N THR A 30 24.99 -1.74 -19.27
CA THR A 30 25.34 -2.91 -20.10
C THR A 30 24.05 -3.68 -20.40
N PRO A 31 24.06 -4.61 -21.37
CA PRO A 31 22.89 -5.45 -21.66
C PRO A 31 22.35 -6.22 -20.43
N HIS A 32 23.20 -6.51 -19.43
CA HIS A 32 22.78 -7.17 -18.20
C HIS A 32 22.22 -6.18 -17.17
N ILE A 33 22.90 -5.03 -16.97
CA ILE A 33 22.51 -4.02 -15.96
C ILE A 33 21.22 -3.28 -16.35
N VAL A 34 21.01 -3.05 -17.66
CA VAL A 34 19.82 -2.32 -18.13
C VAL A 34 18.52 -3.01 -17.73
N LEU A 35 18.50 -4.33 -17.65
CA LEU A 35 17.35 -5.10 -17.18
C LEU A 35 17.01 -4.79 -15.72
N ASP A 36 18.02 -4.73 -14.85
CA ASP A 36 17.82 -4.45 -13.43
C ASP A 36 17.48 -2.98 -13.19
N VAL A 37 18.05 -2.05 -13.96
CA VAL A 37 17.68 -0.64 -13.92
C VAL A 37 16.22 -0.45 -14.34
N CYS A 38 15.78 -1.09 -15.43
CA CYS A 38 14.37 -1.07 -15.86
C CYS A 38 13.45 -1.71 -14.80
N ARG A 39 13.86 -2.82 -14.16
CA ARG A 39 13.10 -3.44 -13.06
C ARG A 39 12.96 -2.49 -11.87
N ALA A 40 14.03 -1.84 -11.45
CA ALA A 40 14.00 -0.84 -10.36
C ALA A 40 13.16 0.40 -10.75
N GLY A 41 13.25 0.87 -11.99
CA GLY A 41 12.40 1.94 -12.50
C GLY A 41 10.91 1.58 -12.47
N ARG A 42 10.59 0.31 -12.75
CA ARG A 42 9.22 -0.24 -12.66
C ARG A 42 8.72 -0.37 -11.22
N THR A 43 9.58 -0.68 -10.25
CA THR A 43 9.16 -0.74 -8.84
C THR A 43 8.83 0.64 -8.29
N ARG A 44 9.46 1.72 -8.78
CA ARG A 44 9.07 3.09 -8.41
C ARG A 44 7.60 3.38 -8.73
N TRP A 45 7.16 3.05 -9.95
CA TRP A 45 5.76 3.19 -10.35
C TRP A 45 4.83 2.36 -9.45
N ARG A 46 5.28 1.16 -9.07
CA ARG A 46 4.54 0.29 -8.15
C ARG A 46 4.38 0.90 -6.77
N THR A 47 5.45 1.45 -6.18
CA THR A 47 5.40 2.14 -4.89
C THR A 47 4.45 3.34 -4.94
N GLU A 48 4.46 4.08 -6.04
CA GLU A 48 3.58 5.23 -6.22
C GLU A 48 2.10 4.83 -6.38
N ASN A 49 1.81 3.86 -7.25
CA ASN A 49 0.42 3.49 -7.54
C ASN A 49 -0.20 2.49 -6.57
N GLU A 50 0.60 1.70 -5.86
CA GLU A 50 0.10 0.79 -4.83
C GLU A 50 0.14 1.49 -3.48
N ASN A 51 1.32 1.85 -2.96
CA ASN A 51 1.45 2.35 -1.60
C ASN A 51 0.88 3.77 -1.42
N HIS A 52 1.34 4.75 -2.21
CA HIS A 52 0.83 6.13 -2.05
C HIS A 52 -0.66 6.23 -2.36
N ASN A 53 -1.15 5.52 -3.39
CA ASN A 53 -2.59 5.51 -3.69
C ASN A 53 -3.42 4.88 -2.57
N ILE A 54 -2.94 3.82 -1.91
CA ILE A 54 -3.62 3.24 -0.73
C ILE A 54 -3.70 4.27 0.40
N LEU A 55 -2.58 4.92 0.70
CA LEU A 55 -2.51 5.93 1.75
C LEU A 55 -3.44 7.13 1.47
N LYS A 56 -3.55 7.55 0.21
CA LYS A 56 -4.42 8.65 -0.20
C LYS A 56 -5.89 8.26 -0.21
N ASN A 57 -6.24 7.16 -0.88
CA ASN A 57 -7.60 6.90 -1.33
C ASN A 57 -8.30 5.71 -0.66
N ARG A 58 -7.60 4.87 0.12
CA ARG A 58 -8.17 3.62 0.68
C ARG A 58 -8.31 3.62 2.20
N GLY A 59 -8.74 4.75 2.74
CA GLY A 59 -9.18 4.88 4.14
C GLY A 59 -8.14 5.41 5.12
N TYR A 60 -6.92 5.70 4.67
CA TYR A 60 -5.91 6.40 5.48
C TYR A 60 -5.88 7.90 5.23
N HIS A 61 -6.52 8.36 4.14
CA HIS A 61 -6.82 9.76 3.87
C HIS A 61 -5.61 10.70 4.06
N LEU A 62 -4.42 10.28 3.59
CA LEU A 62 -3.17 10.99 3.85
C LEU A 62 -3.16 12.44 3.31
N GLU A 63 -3.96 12.72 2.29
CA GLU A 63 -4.15 14.07 1.72
C GLU A 63 -5.20 14.90 2.45
N HIS A 64 -6.00 14.29 3.33
CA HIS A 64 -6.98 15.02 4.11
C HIS A 64 -6.28 15.73 5.27
N ASN A 65 -6.47 17.04 5.33
CA ASN A 65 -5.98 17.82 6.44
C ASN A 65 -6.89 17.64 7.65
N PHE A 66 -6.58 16.65 8.50
CA PHE A 66 -7.35 16.33 9.71
C PHE A 66 -7.20 17.35 10.84
N GLY A 67 -6.43 18.44 10.66
CA GLY A 67 -6.21 19.42 11.71
C GLY A 67 -5.96 20.82 11.17
N HIS A 68 -6.91 21.72 11.41
CA HIS A 68 -6.71 23.17 11.28
C HIS A 68 -6.01 23.81 12.51
N GLY A 69 -5.51 22.99 13.45
CA GLY A 69 -4.95 23.39 14.75
C GLY A 69 -3.49 23.83 14.70
N LYS A 70 -3.11 24.76 15.60
CA LYS A 70 -1.92 25.63 15.44
C LYS A 70 -0.54 25.03 15.81
N GLN A 71 -0.44 23.87 16.46
CA GLN A 71 0.86 23.19 16.71
C GLN A 71 0.71 21.66 16.71
N HIS A 72 1.49 20.98 15.85
CA HIS A 72 1.71 19.52 15.76
C HIS A 72 0.51 18.59 15.52
N LEU A 73 -0.75 19.02 15.64
CA LEU A 73 -1.94 18.17 15.47
C LEU A 73 -1.95 17.39 14.14
N ALA A 74 -1.66 18.06 13.03
CA ALA A 74 -1.58 17.42 11.72
C ALA A 74 -0.49 16.33 11.67
N SER A 75 0.66 16.56 12.32
CA SER A 75 1.76 15.59 12.40
C SER A 75 1.40 14.37 13.24
N VAL A 76 0.68 14.57 14.35
CA VAL A 76 0.20 13.47 15.21
C VAL A 76 -0.77 12.58 14.43
N LEU A 77 -1.77 13.18 13.77
CA LEU A 77 -2.78 12.42 13.01
C LEU A 77 -2.16 11.69 11.81
N LEU A 78 -1.20 12.32 11.12
CA LEU A 78 -0.40 11.65 10.08
C LEU A 78 0.35 10.43 10.65
N THR A 79 1.00 10.59 11.79
CA THR A 79 1.76 9.50 12.44
C THR A 79 0.86 8.34 12.82
N LEU A 80 -0.33 8.61 13.37
CA LEU A 80 -1.32 7.58 13.69
C LEU A 80 -1.82 6.84 12.45
N ASN A 81 -2.07 7.54 11.34
CA ASN A 81 -2.45 6.90 10.07
C ASN A 81 -1.34 6.00 9.53
N LEU A 82 -0.08 6.44 9.60
CA LEU A 82 1.07 5.63 9.19
C LEU A 82 1.26 4.41 10.10
N LEU A 83 1.07 4.57 11.42
CA LEU A 83 1.14 3.46 12.37
C LEU A 83 0.03 2.44 12.12
N ALA A 84 -1.20 2.89 11.88
CA ALA A 84 -2.29 2.01 11.49
C ALA A 84 -1.99 1.27 10.18
N PHE A 85 -1.43 1.96 9.18
CA PHE A 85 -1.00 1.33 7.93
C PHE A 85 0.04 0.23 8.15
N LEU A 86 1.06 0.51 8.98
CA LEU A 86 2.07 -0.46 9.37
C LEU A 86 1.45 -1.67 10.06
N LEU A 87 0.62 -1.46 11.09
CA LEU A 87 -0.01 -2.55 11.84
C LEU A 87 -0.89 -3.43 10.96
N HIS A 88 -1.71 -2.84 10.10
CA HIS A 88 -2.54 -3.60 9.15
C HIS A 88 -1.69 -4.42 8.16
N THR A 89 -0.53 -3.89 7.77
CA THR A 89 0.40 -4.58 6.88
C THR A 89 1.06 -5.76 7.61
N VAL A 90 1.57 -5.53 8.82
CA VAL A 90 2.17 -6.58 9.65
C VAL A 90 1.17 -7.69 9.95
N LEU A 91 -0.05 -7.36 10.40
CA LEU A 91 -1.12 -8.35 10.62
C LEU A 91 -1.43 -9.15 9.36
N GLY A 92 -1.47 -8.49 8.20
CA GLY A 92 -1.65 -9.16 6.91
C GLY A 92 -0.51 -10.12 6.53
N LEU A 93 0.68 -9.95 7.10
CA LEU A 93 1.85 -10.80 6.83
C LEU A 93 2.03 -11.93 7.84
N VAL A 94 1.74 -11.70 9.11
CA VAL A 94 2.13 -12.61 10.21
C VAL A 94 0.97 -13.23 10.98
N ASP A 95 -0.25 -12.71 10.87
CA ASP A 95 -1.40 -13.20 11.63
C ASP A 95 -2.34 -14.01 10.73
N GLU A 96 -2.20 -15.34 10.77
CA GLU A 96 -3.01 -16.27 9.98
C GLU A 96 -4.52 -16.17 10.28
N ARG A 97 -4.90 -15.77 11.49
CA ARG A 97 -6.32 -15.61 11.88
C ARG A 97 -6.88 -14.35 11.25
N TYR A 98 -6.14 -13.26 11.35
CA TYR A 98 -6.45 -12.01 10.65
C TYR A 98 -6.59 -12.24 9.14
N GLN A 99 -5.64 -12.96 8.53
CA GLN A 99 -5.69 -13.30 7.10
C GLN A 99 -6.96 -14.08 6.74
N ARG A 100 -7.29 -15.14 7.49
CA ARG A 100 -8.48 -15.97 7.25
C ARG A 100 -9.77 -15.16 7.33
N ILE A 101 -9.96 -14.37 8.39
CA ILE A 101 -11.17 -13.56 8.57
C ILE A 101 -11.26 -12.47 7.49
N ARG A 102 -10.14 -11.86 7.11
CA ARG A 102 -10.10 -10.88 6.02
C ARG A 102 -10.50 -11.46 4.68
N VAL A 103 -10.19 -12.74 4.41
CA VAL A 103 -10.64 -13.47 3.23
C VAL A 103 -12.13 -13.81 3.34
N GLN A 104 -12.57 -14.38 4.47
CA GLN A 104 -13.96 -14.78 4.70
C GLN A 104 -14.93 -13.60 4.63
N ARG A 105 -14.56 -12.47 5.25
CA ARG A 105 -15.40 -11.26 5.25
C ARG A 105 -15.41 -10.55 3.90
N GLY A 106 -14.36 -10.73 3.09
CA GLY A 106 -14.21 -10.17 1.75
C GLY A 106 -13.91 -8.66 1.72
N THR A 107 -14.78 -7.82 2.28
CA THR A 107 -14.59 -6.37 2.23
C THR A 107 -13.80 -5.85 3.43
N ARG A 108 -12.77 -5.03 3.15
CA ARG A 108 -11.99 -4.35 4.21
C ARG A 108 -12.86 -3.45 5.07
N LYS A 109 -13.77 -2.69 4.45
CA LYS A 109 -14.69 -1.79 5.17
C LYS A 109 -15.62 -2.58 6.10
N GLY A 110 -16.19 -3.69 5.62
CA GLY A 110 -17.03 -4.58 6.42
C GLY A 110 -16.29 -5.15 7.62
N PHE A 111 -15.06 -5.64 7.43
CA PHE A 111 -14.23 -6.15 8.53
C PHE A 111 -14.05 -5.14 9.66
N PHE A 112 -13.66 -3.90 9.36
CA PHE A 112 -13.49 -2.87 10.40
C PHE A 112 -14.84 -2.40 10.98
N GLN A 113 -15.92 -2.47 10.20
CA GLN A 113 -17.26 -2.20 10.71
C GLN A 113 -17.70 -3.26 11.72
N ASP A 114 -17.37 -4.54 11.50
CA ASP A 114 -17.70 -5.62 12.43
C ASP A 114 -16.90 -5.48 13.73
N ILE A 115 -15.59 -5.20 13.64
CA ILE A 115 -14.77 -4.88 14.81
C ILE A 115 -15.41 -3.74 15.61
N LEU A 116 -15.78 -2.64 14.93
CA LEU A 116 -16.41 -1.49 15.57
C LEU A 116 -17.75 -1.87 16.23
N SER A 117 -18.57 -2.68 15.56
CA SER A 117 -19.86 -3.12 16.11
C SER A 117 -19.67 -4.02 17.33
N LEU A 118 -18.80 -5.03 17.26
CA LEU A 118 -18.54 -5.94 18.37
C LEU A 118 -17.98 -5.20 19.58
N THR A 119 -16.96 -4.36 19.39
CA THR A 119 -16.33 -3.60 20.48
C THR A 119 -17.19 -2.49 21.07
N LYS A 120 -18.27 -2.09 20.39
CA LYS A 120 -19.27 -1.16 20.95
C LYS A 120 -20.17 -1.81 22.01
N TYR A 121 -20.42 -3.11 21.89
CA TYR A 121 -21.40 -3.81 22.72
C TYR A 121 -20.80 -4.88 23.62
N LEU A 122 -19.61 -5.39 23.28
CA LEU A 122 -18.97 -6.51 23.95
C LEU A 122 -17.55 -6.12 24.36
N PHE A 123 -17.14 -6.62 25.53
CA PHE A 123 -15.76 -6.56 25.99
C PHE A 123 -15.02 -7.84 25.60
N PHE A 124 -13.80 -7.69 25.09
CA PHE A 124 -12.94 -8.81 24.72
C PHE A 124 -11.61 -8.71 25.47
N GLU A 125 -11.22 -9.80 26.13
CA GLU A 125 -9.99 -9.88 26.92
C GLU A 125 -8.72 -9.83 26.07
N SER A 126 -8.82 -10.13 24.78
CA SER A 126 -7.68 -10.10 23.86
C SER A 126 -8.12 -9.88 22.41
N TRP A 127 -7.14 -9.47 21.59
CA TRP A 127 -7.29 -9.42 20.13
C TRP A 127 -7.71 -10.77 19.54
N HIS A 128 -7.18 -11.86 20.09
CA HIS A 128 -7.50 -13.20 19.64
C HIS A 128 -8.98 -13.54 19.88
N HIS A 129 -9.48 -13.26 21.07
CA HIS A 129 -10.88 -13.50 21.44
C HIS A 129 -11.82 -12.65 20.56
N LEU A 130 -11.47 -11.40 20.27
CA LEU A 130 -12.21 -10.57 19.34
C LEU A 130 -12.28 -11.21 17.94
N LEU A 131 -11.14 -11.64 17.40
CA LEU A 131 -11.10 -12.23 16.05
C LEU A 131 -11.87 -13.55 15.96
N GLU A 132 -11.87 -14.40 16.99
CA GLU A 132 -12.66 -15.64 16.98
C GLU A 132 -14.17 -15.41 17.02
N SER A 133 -14.61 -14.24 17.48
CA SER A 133 -16.03 -13.86 17.50
C SER A 133 -16.55 -13.30 16.17
N MET A 134 -15.66 -13.13 15.18
CA MET A 134 -15.96 -12.59 13.84
C MET A 134 -16.10 -13.71 12.80
#